data_AF-A0A5S3PVK0-F1
#
_entry.id   AF-A0A5S3PVK0-F1
#
_cell.length_a   1.000
_cell.length_b   1.000
_cell.length_c   1.000
_cell.angle_alpha   90.00
_cell.angle_beta   90.00
_cell.angle_gamma   90.00
#
_symmetry.space_group_name_H-M   'P 1'
#
loop_
_entity.id
_entity.type
_entity.pdbx_description
1 polymer ?
#
loop_
_entity_poly.entity_id
_entity_poly.type
_entity_poly.pdbx_seq_one_letter_code
_entity_poly.pdbx_strand_id
1 'polypeptide(L)'
;MDYMSFYAIFFFSSFMLISCSKGEPDASFEGTWIMQATELRNCDDSRDNSAKNSDFISNEPCTDDPEFLCRFERYIFDSGVFSRSRSSVLLAIPISLSTAGTFSLSGRSLELCVDEGPVAQECSTATMEIVGNTLILTTRESNTGCTKITFYLKQ
;
A
#
# COMPACT_ATOMS: atom_id res chain seq x y z
N MET A 1 -68.94 1.99 -32.20
CA MET A 1 -68.02 1.75 -33.31
C MET A 1 -67.15 2.99 -33.44
N ASP A 2 -65.91 3.09 -33.00
CA ASP A 2 -65.01 2.21 -32.25
C ASP A 2 -63.98 3.08 -31.52
N TYR A 3 -63.75 2.72 -30.26
CA TYR A 3 -62.54 2.74 -29.44
C TYR A 3 -61.29 3.60 -29.76
N MET A 4 -60.82 4.26 -28.68
CA MET A 4 -59.42 4.38 -28.17
C MET A 4 -58.36 5.01 -29.10
N SER A 5 -57.55 5.99 -28.68
CA SER A 5 -56.64 5.90 -27.54
C SER A 5 -56.17 7.27 -27.05
N PHE A 6 -56.19 7.42 -25.72
CA PHE A 6 -55.31 8.27 -24.91
C PHE A 6 -53.83 7.92 -25.16
N TYR A 7 -52.91 8.89 -25.03
CA TYR A 7 -51.71 8.76 -24.18
C TYR A 7 -50.98 10.12 -24.10
N ALA A 8 -51.13 10.79 -22.96
CA ALA A 8 -50.25 11.86 -22.52
C ALA A 8 -48.96 11.22 -21.99
N ILE A 9 -47.80 11.60 -22.54
CA ILE A 9 -46.50 11.19 -22.00
C ILE A 9 -45.86 12.41 -21.33
N PHE A 10 -46.05 12.48 -20.01
CA PHE A 10 -45.21 13.25 -19.10
C PHE A 10 -43.80 12.63 -19.12
N PHE A 11 -42.82 13.32 -19.69
CA PHE A 11 -41.41 13.00 -19.46
C PHE A 11 -40.99 13.57 -18.10
N PHE A 12 -41.32 12.83 -17.03
CA PHE A 12 -40.60 12.89 -15.76
C PHE A 12 -39.56 11.76 -15.81
N SER A 13 -38.30 12.11 -16.06
CA SER A 13 -37.19 11.18 -15.90
C SER A 13 -36.08 11.88 -15.13
N SER A 14 -36.21 11.72 -13.81
CA SER A 14 -35.19 11.69 -12.79
C SER A 14 -33.77 11.97 -13.26
N PHE A 15 -33.30 13.19 -13.00
CA PHE A 15 -31.90 13.42 -12.69
C PHE A 15 -31.56 12.54 -11.48
N MET A 16 -31.00 11.36 -11.75
CA MET A 16 -30.31 10.56 -10.74
C MET A 16 -29.11 11.40 -10.28
N LEU A 17 -29.28 12.06 -9.12
CA LEU A 17 -28.17 12.56 -8.33
C LEU A 17 -27.35 11.32 -7.92
N ILE A 18 -26.30 11.02 -8.68
CA ILE A 18 -25.23 10.12 -8.25
C ILE A 18 -24.50 10.84 -7.12
N SER A 19 -25.00 10.65 -5.91
CA SER A 19 -24.38 11.08 -4.67
C SER A 19 -23.72 9.87 -4.02
N CYS A 20 -22.40 9.96 -3.89
CA CYS A 20 -21.56 9.34 -2.86
C CYS A 20 -21.61 7.82 -2.66
N SER A 21 -20.68 7.09 -3.29
CA SER A 21 -19.99 6.02 -2.57
C SER A 21 -18.73 6.62 -1.94
N LYS A 22 -18.83 7.00 -0.67
CA LYS A 22 -17.68 7.22 0.20
C LYS A 22 -16.93 5.87 0.21
N GLY A 23 -15.72 5.86 -0.34
CA GLY A 23 -15.00 4.65 -0.72
C GLY A 23 -15.03 3.58 0.37
N GLU A 24 -15.74 2.49 0.09
CA GLU A 24 -15.48 1.23 0.78
C GLU A 24 -14.02 0.86 0.46
N PRO A 25 -13.26 0.34 1.45
CA PRO A 25 -11.92 -0.18 1.17
C PRO A 25 -12.06 -1.23 0.08
N ASP A 26 -11.34 -1.00 -1.03
CA ASP A 26 -11.36 -1.88 -2.18
C ASP A 26 -10.91 -3.27 -1.73
N ALA A 27 -11.78 -4.28 -1.81
CA ALA A 27 -11.48 -5.66 -1.40
C ALA A 27 -10.25 -6.23 -2.14
N SER A 28 -9.79 -5.57 -3.22
CA SER A 28 -8.54 -5.86 -3.91
C SER A 28 -7.27 -5.50 -3.11
N PHE A 29 -7.33 -4.55 -2.16
CA PHE A 29 -6.19 -4.13 -1.35
C PHE A 29 -5.90 -5.08 -0.18
N GLU A 30 -6.93 -5.60 0.48
CA GLU A 30 -6.76 -6.51 1.62
C GLU A 30 -6.02 -7.80 1.22
N GLY A 31 -5.31 -8.38 2.18
CA GLY A 31 -4.50 -9.57 2.01
C GLY A 31 -3.03 -9.38 2.41
N THR A 32 -2.21 -10.32 1.96
CA THR A 32 -0.78 -10.37 2.30
C THR A 32 0.07 -9.85 1.14
N TRP A 33 0.98 -8.94 1.45
CA TRP A 33 1.87 -8.29 0.50
C TRP A 33 3.33 -8.49 0.93
N ILE A 34 4.15 -9.06 0.06
CA ILE A 34 5.59 -9.28 0.33
C ILE A 34 6.42 -8.38 -0.57
N MET A 35 7.37 -7.65 0.03
CA MET A 35 8.25 -6.75 -0.70
C MET A 35 9.06 -7.53 -1.75
N GLN A 36 9.20 -6.96 -2.95
CA GLN A 36 9.94 -7.56 -4.06
C GLN A 36 11.08 -6.68 -4.57
N ALA A 37 10.92 -5.35 -4.49
CA ALA A 37 11.91 -4.42 -5.00
C ALA A 37 11.76 -3.03 -4.37
N THR A 38 12.83 -2.25 -4.44
CA THR A 38 12.82 -0.81 -4.14
C THR A 38 13.51 -0.04 -5.27
N GLU A 39 13.10 1.20 -5.50
CA GLU A 39 13.71 2.13 -6.43
C GLU A 39 13.77 3.53 -5.80
N LEU A 40 14.86 4.26 -6.02
CA LEU A 40 15.02 5.65 -5.60
C LEU A 40 15.11 6.54 -6.84
N ARG A 41 14.24 7.55 -6.91
CA ARG A 41 14.20 8.52 -8.01
C ARG A 41 14.17 9.94 -7.48
N ASN A 42 14.57 10.89 -8.33
CA ASN A 42 14.46 12.32 -8.06
C ASN A 42 15.07 12.72 -6.71
N CYS A 43 16.20 12.11 -6.36
CA CYS A 43 16.96 12.45 -5.15
C CYS A 43 17.64 13.81 -5.27
N ASP A 44 17.90 14.45 -4.12
CA ASP A 44 18.64 15.71 -4.07
C ASP A 44 20.08 15.54 -4.57
N ASP A 45 20.74 14.43 -4.19
CA ASP A 45 21.95 13.95 -4.85
C ASP A 45 21.58 12.93 -5.93
N SER A 46 21.84 13.30 -7.19
CA SER A 46 21.54 12.44 -8.33
C SER A 46 22.25 11.08 -8.33
N ARG A 47 23.34 10.93 -7.55
CA ARG A 47 24.08 9.67 -7.39
C ARG A 47 23.33 8.64 -6.55
N ASP A 48 22.37 9.09 -5.74
CA ASP A 48 21.54 8.23 -4.89
C ASP A 48 20.34 7.65 -5.65
N ASN A 49 20.07 8.14 -6.87
CA ASN A 49 19.08 7.52 -7.74
C ASN A 49 19.50 6.09 -8.04
N SER A 50 18.55 5.17 -7.99
CA SER A 50 18.77 3.76 -8.25
C SER A 50 17.79 3.25 -9.29
N ALA A 51 18.21 2.24 -10.04
CA ALA A 51 17.27 1.41 -10.78
C ALA A 51 16.47 0.56 -9.78
N LYS A 52 15.34 0.01 -10.25
CA LYS A 52 14.58 -0.99 -9.51
C LYS A 52 15.50 -2.13 -9.07
N ASN A 53 15.70 -2.27 -7.76
CA ASN A 53 16.61 -3.23 -7.16
C ASN A 53 15.84 -4.24 -6.29
N SER A 54 16.12 -5.52 -6.47
CA SER A 54 15.61 -6.64 -5.66
C SER A 54 16.72 -7.39 -4.90
N ASP A 55 17.95 -6.88 -4.93
CA ASP A 55 19.08 -7.49 -4.26
C ASP A 55 18.78 -7.69 -2.78
N PHE A 56 19.11 -8.89 -2.30
CA PHE A 56 18.94 -9.30 -0.91
C PHE A 56 17.49 -9.37 -0.43
N ILE A 57 16.50 -9.15 -1.30
CA ILE A 57 15.09 -9.27 -0.93
C ILE A 57 14.68 -10.74 -0.96
N SER A 58 14.29 -11.26 0.20
CA SER A 58 13.79 -12.63 0.37
C SER A 58 12.25 -12.64 0.40
N ASN A 59 11.67 -13.76 -0.05
CA ASN A 59 10.23 -14.04 0.07
C ASN A 59 9.86 -14.69 1.42
N GLU A 60 10.86 -15.10 2.20
CA GLU A 60 10.72 -15.69 3.52
C GLU A 60 11.50 -14.89 4.56
N PRO A 61 11.10 -14.93 5.85
CA PRO A 61 11.86 -14.27 6.91
C PRO A 61 13.33 -14.70 6.88
N CYS A 62 14.23 -13.74 7.09
CA CYS A 62 15.66 -14.01 7.16
C CYS A 62 15.95 -14.89 8.37
N THR A 63 16.62 -16.01 8.15
CA THR A 63 17.10 -16.92 9.19
C THR A 63 18.58 -16.69 9.48
N ASP A 64 19.12 -17.36 10.50
CA ASP A 64 20.53 -17.28 10.92
C ASP A 64 21.53 -17.88 9.90
N ASP A 65 21.11 -18.10 8.65
CA ASP A 65 21.96 -18.67 7.60
C ASP A 65 23.01 -17.62 7.17
N PRO A 66 24.19 -18.03 6.68
CA PRO A 66 25.33 -17.16 6.46
C PRO A 66 25.19 -16.27 5.22
N GLU A 67 23.97 -16.09 4.68
CA GLU A 67 23.71 -15.07 3.69
C GLU A 67 23.92 -13.69 4.35
N PHE A 68 25.09 -13.10 4.12
CA PHE A 68 25.55 -11.88 4.77
C PHE A 68 24.62 -10.68 4.58
N LEU A 69 23.68 -10.76 3.64
CA LEU A 69 22.75 -9.72 3.27
C LEU A 69 21.40 -10.35 2.90
N CYS A 70 20.42 -10.21 3.80
CA CYS A 70 19.03 -10.59 3.57
C CYS A 70 18.12 -9.45 4.07
N ARG A 71 16.99 -9.25 3.39
CA ARG A 71 15.91 -8.35 3.78
C ARG A 71 14.58 -8.98 3.40
N PHE A 72 13.66 -9.02 4.34
CA PHE A 72 12.28 -9.44 4.13
C PHE A 72 11.35 -8.43 4.78
N GLU A 73 10.25 -8.15 4.11
CA GLU A 73 9.21 -7.27 4.61
C GLU A 73 7.86 -7.75 4.10
N ARG A 74 6.93 -7.97 5.02
CA ARG A 74 5.57 -8.44 4.75
C ARG A 74 4.57 -7.56 5.47
N TYR A 75 3.54 -7.16 4.74
CA TYR A 75 2.32 -6.57 5.28
C TYR A 75 1.16 -7.56 5.19
N ILE A 76 0.29 -7.55 6.19
CA ILE A 76 -1.01 -8.20 6.17
C ILE A 76 -2.03 -7.10 6.50
N PHE A 77 -2.92 -6.80 5.54
CA PHE A 77 -4.01 -5.85 5.71
C PHE A 77 -5.34 -6.59 5.79
N ASP A 78 -6.11 -6.32 6.83
CA ASP A 78 -7.42 -6.94 7.06
C ASP A 78 -8.31 -5.97 7.85
N SER A 79 -9.49 -5.66 7.34
CA SER A 79 -10.55 -4.98 8.08
C SER A 79 -10.13 -3.66 8.76
N GLY A 80 -9.30 -2.86 8.09
CA GLY A 80 -8.80 -1.56 8.61
C GLY A 80 -7.63 -1.65 9.59
N VAL A 81 -7.12 -2.86 9.88
CA VAL A 81 -5.90 -3.07 10.67
C VAL A 81 -4.80 -3.68 9.82
N PHE A 82 -3.55 -3.44 10.20
CA PHE A 82 -2.41 -4.06 9.56
C PHE A 82 -1.44 -4.68 10.56
N SER A 83 -0.73 -5.70 10.11
CA SER A 83 0.51 -6.15 10.74
C SER A 83 1.64 -6.10 9.72
N ARG A 84 2.82 -5.69 10.19
CA ARG A 84 4.06 -5.65 9.43
C ARG A 84 5.08 -6.53 10.10
N SER A 85 5.69 -7.43 9.34
CA SER A 85 6.86 -8.21 9.76
C SER A 85 8.04 -7.78 8.89
N ARG A 86 9.16 -7.41 9.51
CA ARG A 86 10.41 -7.11 8.83
C ARG A 86 11.52 -7.94 9.45
N SER A 87 12.38 -8.52 8.62
CA SER A 87 13.62 -9.16 9.07
C SER A 87 14.76 -8.79 8.13
N SER A 88 15.97 -8.70 8.65
CA SER A 88 17.17 -8.47 7.86
C SER A 88 18.40 -9.08 8.52
N VAL A 89 19.37 -9.49 7.72
CA VAL A 89 20.71 -9.85 8.20
C VAL A 89 21.67 -8.73 7.82
N LEU A 90 22.34 -8.16 8.82
CA LEU A 90 23.41 -7.17 8.64
C LEU A 90 24.67 -7.69 9.32
N LEU A 91 25.74 -7.91 8.55
CA LEU A 91 27.01 -8.43 9.07
C LEU A 91 26.84 -9.71 9.90
N ALA A 92 26.04 -10.66 9.37
CA ALA A 92 25.67 -11.93 10.03
C ALA A 92 24.88 -11.79 11.35
N ILE A 93 24.33 -10.60 11.63
CA ILE A 93 23.44 -10.38 12.77
C ILE A 93 21.99 -10.31 12.26
N PRO A 94 21.12 -11.26 12.63
CA PRO A 94 19.70 -11.21 12.29
C PRO A 94 18.99 -10.17 13.16
N ILE A 95 18.17 -9.35 12.51
CA ILE A 95 17.33 -8.33 13.15
C ILE A 95 15.91 -8.54 12.66
N SER A 96 14.96 -8.67 13.58
CA SER A 96 13.55 -8.85 13.28
C SER A 96 12.70 -7.87 14.06
N LEU A 97 11.69 -7.31 13.41
CA LEU A 97 10.75 -6.35 13.97
C LEU A 97 9.33 -6.69 13.49
N SER A 98 8.39 -6.70 14.43
CA SER A 98 6.96 -6.75 14.14
C SER A 98 6.30 -5.46 14.60
N THR A 99 5.45 -4.90 13.75
CA THR A 99 4.64 -3.70 14.05
C THR A 99 3.19 -3.99 13.71
N ALA A 100 2.25 -3.42 14.46
CA ALA A 100 0.83 -3.48 14.15
C ALA A 100 0.22 -2.09 14.30
N GLY A 101 -0.96 -1.91 13.70
CA GLY A 101 -1.69 -0.65 13.80
C GLY A 101 -2.90 -0.62 12.88
N THR A 102 -3.38 0.58 12.58
CA THR A 102 -4.53 0.79 11.69
C THR A 102 -4.09 1.33 10.34
N PHE A 103 -4.91 1.08 9.32
CA PHE A 103 -4.73 1.70 8.01
C PHE A 103 -6.02 2.31 7.49
N SER A 104 -5.89 3.34 6.67
CA SER A 104 -7.01 3.94 5.96
C SER A 104 -6.66 4.19 4.49
N LEU A 105 -7.65 4.10 3.61
CA LEU A 105 -7.53 4.35 2.19
C LEU A 105 -8.37 5.56 1.80
N SER A 106 -7.76 6.50 1.08
CA SER A 106 -8.46 7.65 0.50
C SER A 106 -7.97 7.87 -0.92
N GLY A 107 -8.71 7.32 -1.89
CA GLY A 107 -8.30 7.30 -3.30
C GLY A 107 -6.97 6.55 -3.47
N ARG A 108 -5.93 7.26 -3.91
CA ARG A 108 -4.56 6.72 -4.07
C ARG A 108 -3.69 6.92 -2.83
N SER A 109 -4.25 7.35 -1.71
CA SER A 109 -3.51 7.56 -0.47
C SER A 109 -3.72 6.38 0.47
N LEU A 110 -2.62 5.81 0.95
CA LEU A 110 -2.57 4.84 2.05
C LEU A 110 -2.00 5.54 3.29
N GLU A 111 -2.76 5.58 4.36
CA GLU A 111 -2.29 6.03 5.66
C GLU A 111 -2.09 4.82 6.57
N LEU A 112 -0.94 4.76 7.24
CA LEU A 112 -0.57 3.73 8.20
C LEU A 112 -0.30 4.40 9.54
N CYS A 113 -1.05 4.01 10.57
CA CYS A 113 -0.90 4.54 11.91
C CYS A 113 -0.43 3.43 12.84
N VAL A 114 0.75 3.59 13.43
CA VAL A 114 1.36 2.61 14.34
C VAL A 114 0.90 2.85 15.76
N ASP A 115 0.51 1.79 16.46
CA ASP A 115 0.11 1.86 17.86
C ASP A 115 1.36 1.83 18.76
N GLU A 116 1.79 3.00 19.27
CA GLU A 116 2.96 3.13 20.17
C GLU A 116 2.60 3.11 21.67
N GLY A 117 1.55 2.38 22.05
CA GLY A 117 1.13 2.28 23.45
C GLY A 117 0.55 3.62 23.99
N PRO A 118 0.99 4.13 25.17
CA PRO A 118 0.40 5.34 25.79
C PRO A 118 0.84 6.66 25.12
N VAL A 119 1.72 6.59 24.13
CA VAL A 119 2.19 7.76 23.36
C VAL A 119 1.24 7.99 22.18
N ALA A 120 1.19 9.23 21.67
CA ALA A 120 0.39 9.57 20.51
C ALA A 120 0.71 8.65 19.32
N GLN A 121 -0.34 8.20 18.64
CA GLN A 121 -0.26 7.35 17.45
C GLN A 121 0.58 8.05 16.36
N GLU A 122 1.60 7.36 15.83
CA GLU A 122 2.41 7.89 14.73
C GLU A 122 1.81 7.42 13.40
N CYS A 123 1.31 8.39 12.62
CA CYS A 123 0.73 8.13 11.30
C CYS A 123 1.68 8.58 10.19
N SER A 124 1.80 7.74 9.17
CA SER A 124 2.57 8.00 7.96
C SER A 124 1.71 7.77 6.72
N THR A 125 1.93 8.56 5.68
CA THR A 125 1.15 8.48 4.44
C THR A 125 2.05 8.10 3.27
N ALA A 126 1.55 7.20 2.43
CA ALA A 126 2.15 6.81 1.16
C ALA A 126 1.14 6.98 0.02
N THR A 127 1.62 7.32 -1.17
CA THR A 127 0.82 7.17 -2.38
C THR A 127 0.87 5.72 -2.82
N MET A 128 -0.27 5.15 -3.20
CA MET A 128 -0.39 3.77 -3.64
C MET A 128 -0.94 3.64 -5.06
N GLU A 129 -0.60 2.53 -5.69
CA GLU A 129 -1.17 2.04 -6.94
C GLU A 129 -1.18 0.51 -6.91
N ILE A 130 -2.28 -0.11 -7.37
CA ILE A 130 -2.34 -1.55 -7.58
C ILE A 130 -2.39 -1.81 -9.09
N VAL A 131 -1.43 -2.58 -9.59
CA VAL A 131 -1.37 -3.04 -10.99
C VAL A 131 -1.31 -4.55 -10.99
N GLY A 132 -2.43 -5.20 -11.32
CA GLY A 132 -2.57 -6.66 -11.19
C GLY A 132 -2.36 -7.10 -9.74
N ASN A 133 -1.37 -7.97 -9.52
CA ASN A 133 -1.00 -8.46 -8.18
C ASN A 133 0.14 -7.66 -7.53
N THR A 134 0.51 -6.50 -8.07
CA THR A 134 1.58 -5.66 -7.53
C THR A 134 1.02 -4.41 -6.88
N LEU A 135 1.31 -4.22 -5.59
CA LEU A 135 1.13 -2.97 -4.88
C LEU A 135 2.41 -2.14 -4.99
N ILE A 136 2.26 -0.90 -5.43
CA ILE A 136 3.35 0.07 -5.57
C ILE A 136 3.12 1.16 -4.55
N LEU A 137 4.02 1.27 -3.57
CA LEU A 137 4.00 2.34 -2.57
C LEU A 137 5.08 3.38 -2.90
N THR A 138 4.67 4.64 -2.94
CA THR A 138 5.55 5.78 -3.18
C THR A 138 5.56 6.70 -1.98
N THR A 139 6.74 6.96 -1.42
CA THR A 139 6.96 7.90 -0.32
C THR A 139 8.07 8.88 -0.66
N ARG A 140 8.09 10.02 0.01
CA ARG A 140 9.19 10.99 -0.10
C ARG A 140 10.06 10.91 1.14
N GLU A 141 11.34 10.65 0.96
CA GLU A 141 12.32 10.64 2.04
C GLU A 141 12.72 12.08 2.38
N SER A 142 12.50 12.50 3.62
CA SER A 142 12.77 13.86 4.07
C SER A 142 14.26 14.20 4.10
N ASN A 143 15.12 13.21 4.34
CA ASN A 143 16.56 13.42 4.53
C ASN A 143 17.33 13.51 3.21
N THR A 144 16.91 12.74 2.20
CA THR A 144 17.60 12.60 0.91
C THR A 144 16.86 13.31 -0.22
N GLY A 145 15.64 13.78 0.03
CA GLY A 145 14.73 14.31 -0.98
C GLY A 145 14.18 13.27 -1.94
N CYS A 146 14.67 12.03 -1.87
CA CYS A 146 14.34 10.95 -2.80
C CYS A 146 12.84 10.62 -2.79
N THR A 147 12.32 10.33 -3.98
CA THR A 147 11.09 9.56 -4.13
C THR A 147 11.44 8.08 -4.06
N LYS A 148 11.03 7.43 -2.98
CA LYS A 148 11.19 6.00 -2.79
C LYS A 148 9.96 5.28 -3.31
N ILE A 149 10.18 4.32 -4.20
CA ILE A 149 9.14 3.45 -4.76
C ILE A 149 9.42 2.04 -4.27
N THR A 150 8.47 1.43 -3.59
CA THR A 150 8.58 0.05 -3.09
C THR A 150 7.50 -0.81 -3.72
N PHE A 151 7.88 -1.97 -4.23
CA PHE A 151 7.01 -2.89 -4.94
C PHE A 151 6.73 -4.09 -4.04
N TYR A 152 5.46 -4.45 -3.90
CA TYR A 152 5.02 -5.62 -3.15
C TYR A 152 4.18 -6.53 -4.03
N LEU A 153 4.32 -7.83 -3.87
CA LEU A 153 3.53 -8.84 -4.56
C LEU A 153 2.50 -9.44 -3.62
N LYS A 154 1.25 -9.53 -4.11
CA LYS A 154 0.15 -10.19 -3.40
C LYS A 154 0.42 -11.70 -3.32
N GLN A 155 0.22 -12.28 -2.14
CA GLN A 155 0.27 -13.73 -1.89
C GLN A 155 -1.10 -14.38 -2.07
#